data_AF-A0A5E6MGU5-F1
#
_entry.id   AF-A0A5E6MGU5-F1
#
_cell.length_a   1.000
_cell.length_b   1.000
_cell.length_c   1.000
_cell.angle_alpha   90.00
_cell.angle_beta   90.00
_cell.angle_gamma   90.00
#
_symmetry.space_group_name_H-M   'P 1'
#
loop_
_entity.id
_entity.type
_entity.pdbx_description
1 polymer ?
#
loop_
_entity_poly.entity_id
_entity_poly.type
_entity_poly.pdbx_seq_one_letter_code
_entity_poly.pdbx_strand_id
1 'polypeptide(L)'
;MTTMRPKATDFRFSLRPRGIVRTWVCLLLGLLLWGGKLLALSEEPELIRRQDEEEAQRKVLRASDTLDQIEGTVEGHTRELQRLQQELSQVKEELRHLHERLAQASASAPEPGKTKAEGNPARAHASPPEPGSAGGGDPHAKVVTGYYYKTQAGDTLSAIAEAYRQSGVSVTAEQIRAANGLSRRETLRPGQKLFIPKGAVKKKRRAGTAPNSPPAP
;
A
#
# COMPACT_ATOMS: atom_id res chain seq x y z
N MET A 1 -7.23 -122.28 5.92
CA MET A 1 -7.04 -121.61 4.61
C MET A 1 -8.10 -120.54 4.49
N THR A 2 -7.71 -119.27 4.30
CA THR A 2 -8.38 -118.19 3.52
C THR A 2 -7.73 -116.84 3.87
N THR A 3 -6.72 -116.50 3.05
CA THR A 3 -6.31 -115.20 2.47
C THR A 3 -6.33 -113.88 3.25
N MET A 4 -5.14 -113.26 3.29
CA MET A 4 -4.83 -111.83 3.47
C MET A 4 -5.67 -110.83 2.64
N ARG A 5 -5.84 -109.60 3.17
CA ARG A 5 -5.37 -108.33 2.56
C ARG A 5 -5.53 -107.12 3.51
N PRO A 6 -4.52 -106.24 3.67
CA PRO A 6 -4.64 -104.96 4.37
C PRO A 6 -5.09 -103.84 3.41
N LYS A 7 -5.81 -102.83 3.91
CA LYS A 7 -6.09 -101.58 3.17
C LYS A 7 -5.61 -100.35 3.93
N ALA A 8 -5.03 -99.46 3.14
CA ALA A 8 -4.33 -98.25 3.50
C ALA A 8 -5.25 -97.10 3.98
N THR A 9 -4.63 -96.23 4.77
CA THR A 9 -4.84 -94.79 5.02
C THR A 9 -5.98 -94.05 4.30
N ASP A 10 -6.69 -93.18 5.04
CA ASP A 10 -6.83 -91.76 4.64
C ASP A 10 -7.39 -90.87 5.75
N PHE A 11 -6.61 -89.83 6.09
CA PHE A 11 -6.93 -88.76 7.03
C PHE A 11 -7.78 -87.71 6.28
N ARG A 12 -9.08 -87.60 6.57
CA ARG A 12 -9.94 -86.56 5.98
C ARG A 12 -10.35 -85.49 6.97
N PHE A 13 -9.79 -84.30 6.76
CA PHE A 13 -10.13 -83.03 7.37
C PHE A 13 -11.58 -82.65 7.00
N SER A 14 -12.47 -82.55 7.99
CA SER A 14 -13.89 -82.22 7.77
C SER A 14 -14.13 -80.71 8.01
N LEU A 15 -14.42 -79.95 6.95
CA LEU A 15 -15.00 -78.61 7.05
C LEU A 15 -16.54 -78.72 7.02
N ARG A 16 -17.24 -78.11 7.99
CA ARG A 16 -18.71 -77.99 8.04
C ARG A 16 -19.18 -76.58 7.59
N PRO A 17 -20.24 -76.42 6.77
CA PRO A 17 -20.54 -75.20 6.01
C PRO A 17 -21.54 -74.21 6.68
N ARG A 18 -21.43 -73.94 8.00
CA ARG A 18 -22.42 -73.08 8.71
C ARG A 18 -21.97 -71.65 9.07
N GLY A 19 -20.70 -71.29 8.85
CA GLY A 19 -20.17 -69.96 9.24
C GLY A 19 -20.43 -68.83 8.26
N ILE A 20 -20.52 -69.13 6.97
CA ILE A 20 -20.46 -68.13 5.88
C ILE A 20 -21.76 -67.31 5.81
N VAL A 21 -22.92 -67.95 5.89
CA VAL A 21 -24.21 -67.24 5.73
C VAL A 21 -24.43 -66.16 6.80
N ARG A 22 -24.00 -66.38 8.05
CA ARG A 22 -24.10 -65.38 9.12
C ARG A 22 -23.20 -64.17 8.88
N THR A 23 -21.98 -64.38 8.38
CA THR A 23 -21.06 -63.27 8.06
C THR A 23 -21.57 -62.41 6.92
N TRP A 24 -22.19 -63.00 5.89
CA TRP A 24 -22.76 -62.25 4.77
C TRP A 24 -24.00 -61.45 5.18
N VAL A 25 -24.86 -61.99 6.06
CA VAL A 25 -26.02 -61.26 6.62
C VAL A 25 -25.57 -60.08 7.48
N CYS A 26 -24.54 -60.23 8.32
CA CYS A 26 -24.00 -59.11 9.10
C CYS A 26 -23.35 -58.03 8.23
N LEU A 27 -22.67 -58.41 7.13
CA LEU A 27 -22.12 -57.47 6.17
C LEU A 27 -23.21 -56.69 5.42
N LEU A 28 -24.28 -57.36 5.00
CA LEU A 28 -25.43 -56.74 4.34
C LEU A 28 -26.19 -55.81 5.28
N LEU A 29 -26.43 -56.21 6.53
CA LEU A 29 -27.05 -55.34 7.54
C LEU A 29 -26.16 -54.13 7.88
N GLY A 30 -24.84 -54.32 7.95
CA GLY A 30 -23.89 -53.21 8.11
C GLY A 30 -23.91 -52.25 6.92
N LEU A 31 -24.02 -52.78 5.69
CA LEU A 31 -24.11 -51.97 4.47
C LEU A 31 -25.45 -51.21 4.37
N LEU A 32 -26.55 -51.82 4.84
CA LEU A 32 -27.87 -51.17 4.92
C LEU A 32 -27.91 -50.09 6.02
N LEU A 33 -27.28 -50.32 7.18
CA LEU A 33 -27.14 -49.32 8.24
C LEU A 33 -26.22 -48.16 7.85
N TRP A 34 -25.17 -48.43 7.05
CA TRP A 34 -24.28 -47.39 6.54
C TRP A 34 -24.88 -46.65 5.33
N GLY A 35 -25.59 -47.37 4.45
CA GLY A 35 -26.27 -46.82 3.27
C GLY A 35 -27.41 -45.86 3.61
N GLY A 36 -28.10 -46.05 4.73
CA GLY A 36 -29.10 -45.09 5.23
C GLY A 36 -28.53 -43.73 5.66
N LYS A 37 -27.22 -43.66 5.95
CA LYS A 37 -26.52 -42.42 6.30
C LYS A 37 -26.06 -41.63 5.06
N LEU A 38 -26.06 -42.25 3.87
CA LEU A 38 -25.65 -41.62 2.62
C LEU A 38 -26.76 -40.79 1.96
N LEU A 39 -28.03 -41.07 2.27
CA LEU A 39 -29.16 -40.31 1.69
C LEU A 39 -29.50 -39.02 2.45
N ALA A 40 -28.92 -38.81 3.64
CA ALA A 40 -29.11 -37.60 4.46
C ALA A 40 -27.94 -36.59 4.34
N LEU A 41 -26.95 -36.85 3.48
CA LEU A 41 -25.75 -36.00 3.32
C LEU A 41 -25.73 -35.19 2.02
N SER A 42 -26.80 -35.20 1.23
CA SER A 42 -26.87 -34.50 -0.06
C SER A 42 -27.52 -33.12 -0.02
N GLU A 43 -28.22 -32.74 1.06
CA GLU A 43 -28.88 -31.43 1.17
C GLU A 43 -28.00 -30.34 1.81
N GLU A 44 -27.06 -30.73 2.68
CA GLU A 44 -26.10 -29.84 3.35
C GLU A 44 -25.21 -29.00 2.40
N PRO A 45 -24.71 -29.48 1.23
CA PRO A 45 -23.83 -28.68 0.37
C PRO A 45 -24.54 -27.56 -0.41
N GLU A 46 -25.86 -27.64 -0.63
CA GLU A 46 -26.61 -26.61 -1.36
C GLU A 46 -26.85 -25.37 -0.48
N LEU A 47 -27.10 -25.54 0.82
CA LEU A 47 -27.28 -24.41 1.73
C LEU A 47 -26.00 -23.57 1.87
N ILE A 48 -24.84 -24.21 1.96
CA ILE A 48 -23.55 -23.51 2.08
C ILE A 48 -23.28 -22.70 0.81
N ARG A 49 -23.52 -23.27 -0.38
CA ARG A 49 -23.39 -22.53 -1.66
C ARG A 49 -24.34 -21.34 -1.74
N ARG A 50 -25.59 -21.49 -1.29
CA ARG A 50 -26.57 -20.40 -1.24
C ARG A 50 -26.15 -19.30 -0.28
N GLN A 51 -25.63 -19.65 0.89
CA GLN A 51 -25.10 -18.68 1.85
C GLN A 51 -23.88 -17.95 1.28
N ASP A 52 -22.97 -18.66 0.62
CA ASP A 52 -21.81 -18.07 -0.04
C ASP A 52 -22.23 -17.13 -1.19
N GLU A 53 -23.28 -17.48 -1.95
CA GLU A 53 -23.90 -16.64 -2.99
C GLU A 53 -24.52 -15.37 -2.38
N GLU A 54 -25.28 -15.50 -1.31
CA GLU A 54 -25.88 -14.35 -0.61
C GLU A 54 -24.82 -13.44 0.01
N GLU A 55 -23.76 -14.01 0.58
CA GLU A 55 -22.61 -13.24 1.06
C GLU A 55 -21.88 -12.52 -0.07
N ALA A 56 -21.69 -13.18 -1.22
CA ALA A 56 -21.11 -12.56 -2.39
C ALA A 56 -21.97 -11.39 -2.88
N GLN A 57 -23.29 -11.56 -2.95
CA GLN A 57 -24.23 -10.49 -3.31
C GLN A 57 -24.18 -9.33 -2.31
N ARG A 58 -24.13 -9.60 -1.01
CA ARG A 58 -23.99 -8.56 0.02
C ARG A 58 -22.67 -7.80 -0.09
N LYS A 59 -21.56 -8.49 -0.39
CA LYS A 59 -20.25 -7.85 -0.63
C LYS A 59 -20.29 -6.97 -1.88
N VAL A 60 -20.93 -7.42 -2.95
CA VAL A 60 -21.13 -6.63 -4.17
C VAL A 60 -21.95 -5.37 -3.88
N LEU A 61 -23.04 -5.48 -3.13
CA LEU A 61 -23.85 -4.30 -2.77
C LEU A 61 -23.05 -3.28 -1.96
N ARG A 62 -22.31 -3.73 -0.94
CA ARG A 62 -21.41 -2.84 -0.19
C ARG A 62 -20.33 -2.23 -1.07
N ALA A 63 -19.78 -2.99 -2.02
CA ALA A 63 -18.79 -2.46 -2.95
C ALA A 63 -19.41 -1.37 -3.85
N SER A 64 -20.67 -1.53 -4.28
CA SER A 64 -21.41 -0.50 -5.01
C SER A 64 -21.56 0.77 -4.17
N ASP A 65 -22.02 0.66 -2.92
CA ASP A 65 -22.17 1.81 -2.02
C ASP A 65 -20.83 2.55 -1.83
N THR A 66 -19.72 1.81 -1.73
CA THR A 66 -18.38 2.41 -1.64
C THR A 66 -17.98 3.11 -2.94
N LEU A 67 -18.43 2.60 -4.10
CA LEU A 67 -18.15 3.20 -5.39
C LEU A 67 -18.86 4.55 -5.50
N ASP A 68 -20.14 4.61 -5.10
CA ASP A 68 -20.94 5.84 -5.08
C ASP A 68 -20.33 6.89 -4.13
N GLN A 69 -19.80 6.45 -2.98
CA GLN A 69 -19.11 7.34 -2.06
C GLN A 69 -17.81 7.91 -2.63
N ILE A 70 -17.03 7.08 -3.34
CA ILE A 70 -15.81 7.52 -4.02
C ILE A 70 -16.18 8.50 -5.13
N GLU A 71 -17.19 8.20 -5.94
CA GLU A 71 -17.67 9.07 -7.01
C GLU A 71 -18.09 10.44 -6.47
N GLY A 72 -18.90 10.49 -5.41
CA GLY A 72 -19.27 11.74 -4.76
C GLY A 72 -18.06 12.54 -4.24
N THR A 73 -17.02 11.86 -3.75
CA THR A 73 -15.78 12.50 -3.32
C THR A 73 -14.99 13.08 -4.51
N VAL A 74 -14.91 12.33 -5.61
CA VAL A 74 -14.25 12.77 -6.85
C VAL A 74 -14.97 13.97 -7.45
N GLU A 75 -16.30 13.98 -7.46
CA GLU A 75 -17.08 15.13 -7.90
C GLU A 75 -16.83 16.36 -7.02
N GLY A 76 -16.80 16.18 -5.70
CA GLY A 76 -16.46 17.23 -4.74
C GLY A 76 -15.11 17.86 -5.06
N HIS A 77 -14.07 17.03 -5.16
CA HIS A 77 -12.73 17.49 -5.53
C HIS A 77 -12.68 18.13 -6.92
N THR A 78 -13.48 17.65 -7.88
CA THR A 78 -13.55 18.24 -9.22
C THR A 78 -14.09 19.68 -9.16
N ARG A 79 -15.14 19.92 -8.35
CA ARG A 79 -15.68 21.26 -8.11
C ARG A 79 -14.66 22.17 -7.43
N GLU A 80 -13.91 21.65 -6.45
CA GLU A 80 -12.84 22.39 -5.78
C GLU A 80 -11.71 22.77 -6.75
N LEU A 81 -11.26 21.83 -7.59
CA LEU A 81 -10.26 22.10 -8.62
C LEU A 81 -10.73 23.18 -9.60
N GLN A 82 -12.00 23.12 -10.01
CA GLN A 82 -12.59 24.12 -10.91
C GLN A 82 -12.66 25.50 -10.25
N ARG A 83 -13.03 25.58 -8.97
CA ARG A 83 -13.02 26.82 -8.19
C ARG A 83 -11.62 27.40 -8.07
N LEU A 84 -10.62 26.57 -7.71
CA LEU A 84 -9.23 27.02 -7.60
C LEU A 84 -8.70 27.52 -8.95
N GLN A 85 -9.06 26.86 -10.06
CA GLN A 85 -8.70 27.32 -11.39
C GLN A 85 -9.34 28.68 -11.72
N GLN A 86 -10.58 28.90 -11.29
CA GLN A 86 -11.25 30.20 -11.43
C GLN A 86 -10.57 31.28 -10.60
N GLU A 87 -10.22 31.00 -9.34
CA GLU A 87 -9.48 31.93 -8.47
C GLU A 87 -8.12 32.31 -9.08
N LEU A 88 -7.39 31.33 -9.64
CA LEU A 88 -6.14 31.61 -10.35
C LEU A 88 -6.34 32.49 -11.59
N SER A 89 -7.45 32.31 -12.32
CA SER A 89 -7.76 33.17 -13.47
C SER A 89 -8.06 34.60 -13.06
N GLN A 90 -8.78 34.79 -11.95
CA GLN A 90 -9.07 36.12 -11.39
C GLN A 90 -7.79 36.82 -10.95
N VAL A 91 -6.93 36.15 -10.18
CA VAL A 91 -5.64 36.71 -9.73
C VAL A 91 -4.76 37.09 -10.91
N LYS A 92 -4.77 36.29 -11.99
CA LYS A 92 -4.02 36.61 -13.21
C LYS A 92 -4.53 37.87 -13.89
N GLU A 93 -5.84 38.10 -13.91
CA GLU A 93 -6.45 39.31 -14.46
C GLU A 93 -6.18 40.53 -13.59
N GLU A 94 -6.26 40.40 -12.26
CA GLU A 94 -5.87 41.44 -11.32
C GLU A 94 -4.43 41.89 -11.54
N LEU A 95 -3.51 40.92 -11.71
CA LEU A 95 -2.12 41.23 -12.03
C LEU A 95 -2.00 42.00 -13.35
N ARG A 96 -2.72 41.60 -14.41
CA ARG A 96 -2.70 42.33 -15.70
C ARG A 96 -3.17 43.77 -15.53
N HIS A 97 -4.28 43.96 -14.81
CA HIS A 97 -4.83 45.29 -14.56
C HIS A 97 -3.87 46.17 -13.75
N LEU A 98 -3.21 45.62 -12.72
CA LEU A 98 -2.20 46.35 -11.96
C LEU A 98 -0.97 46.72 -12.80
N HIS A 99 -0.51 45.82 -13.68
CA HIS A 99 0.58 46.13 -14.61
C HIS A 99 0.18 47.26 -15.58
N GLU A 100 -1.03 47.24 -16.10
CA GLU A 100 -1.53 48.28 -17.01
C GLU A 100 -1.68 49.63 -16.30
N ARG A 101 -2.17 49.64 -15.04
CA ARG A 101 -2.20 50.84 -14.21
C ARG A 101 -0.81 51.41 -13.93
N LEU A 102 0.18 50.55 -13.66
CA LEU A 102 1.58 50.97 -13.51
C LEU A 102 2.15 51.56 -14.81
N ALA A 103 1.85 50.95 -15.96
CA ALA A 103 2.26 51.47 -17.26
C ALA A 103 1.63 52.84 -17.55
N GLN A 104 0.33 53.01 -17.31
CA GLN A 104 -0.38 54.28 -17.48
C GLN A 104 0.12 55.37 -16.51
N ALA A 105 0.40 55.00 -15.25
CA ALA A 105 0.99 55.90 -14.26
C ALA A 105 2.40 56.35 -14.67
N SER A 106 3.21 55.45 -15.25
CA SER A 106 4.53 55.79 -15.78
C SER A 106 4.47 56.69 -17.01
N ALA A 107 3.46 56.53 -17.87
CA ALA A 107 3.24 57.37 -19.05
C ALA A 107 2.66 58.77 -18.72
N SER A 108 2.00 58.90 -17.56
CA SER A 108 1.41 60.18 -17.09
C SER A 108 2.35 60.98 -16.18
N ALA A 109 3.53 60.46 -15.84
CA ALA A 109 4.55 61.21 -15.10
C ALA A 109 5.29 62.17 -16.04
N PRO A 110 5.42 63.47 -15.73
CA PRO A 110 6.24 64.37 -16.53
C PRO A 110 7.71 63.96 -16.38
N GLU A 111 8.36 63.63 -17.49
CA GLU A 111 9.79 63.28 -17.49
C GLU A 111 10.64 64.45 -16.96
N PRO A 112 11.48 64.27 -15.92
CA PRO A 112 12.65 65.10 -15.74
C PRO A 112 13.70 64.66 -16.77
N GLY A 113 14.20 65.65 -17.52
CA GLY A 113 14.98 65.47 -18.72
C GLY A 113 16.22 64.56 -18.62
N LYS A 114 16.54 64.00 -19.79
CA LYS A 114 17.88 63.57 -20.25
C LYS A 114 19.02 64.01 -19.32
N THR A 115 19.54 63.07 -18.53
CA THR A 115 20.97 63.08 -18.18
C THR A 115 21.59 61.75 -18.59
N LYS A 116 22.49 61.88 -19.56
CA LYS A 116 23.48 60.89 -19.95
C LYS A 116 24.43 60.75 -18.76
N ALA A 117 24.33 59.63 -18.04
CA ALA A 117 25.32 59.20 -17.07
C ALA A 117 25.81 57.81 -17.48
N GLU A 118 27.01 57.84 -18.04
CA GLU A 118 27.94 56.76 -18.26
C GLU A 118 28.30 56.13 -16.90
N GLY A 119 28.24 54.79 -16.80
CA GLY A 119 28.68 54.11 -15.56
C GLY A 119 28.02 52.76 -15.27
N ASN A 120 28.41 51.73 -16.03
CA ASN A 120 28.51 50.31 -15.64
C ASN A 120 27.24 49.54 -15.20
N PRO A 121 26.87 48.48 -15.95
CA PRO A 121 26.26 47.32 -15.33
C PRO A 121 26.81 45.99 -15.86
N ALA A 122 27.61 45.28 -15.06
CA ALA A 122 27.66 43.81 -15.04
C ALA A 122 28.62 43.35 -13.94
N ARG A 123 28.13 42.85 -12.80
CA ARG A 123 27.72 41.44 -12.62
C ARG A 123 28.92 40.48 -12.67
N ALA A 124 29.64 40.39 -11.56
CA ALA A 124 30.30 39.15 -11.14
C ALA A 124 29.52 38.57 -9.93
N HIS A 125 28.25 38.27 -10.15
CA HIS A 125 27.58 37.28 -9.31
C HIS A 125 28.05 35.92 -9.79
N ALA A 126 28.88 35.29 -8.95
CA ALA A 126 29.25 33.90 -9.09
C ALA A 126 28.00 33.05 -9.36
N SER A 127 28.06 32.27 -10.43
CA SER A 127 27.09 31.24 -10.77
C SER A 127 26.78 30.38 -9.52
N PRO A 128 25.51 29.98 -9.29
CA PRO A 128 25.22 28.87 -8.41
C PRO A 128 26.07 27.67 -8.84
N PRO A 129 26.70 26.91 -7.92
CA PRO A 129 27.34 25.66 -8.33
C PRO A 129 26.24 24.75 -8.87
N GLU A 130 26.29 24.48 -10.17
CA GLU A 130 25.59 23.37 -10.77
C GLU A 130 25.96 22.10 -9.97
N PRO A 131 25.00 21.28 -9.54
CA PRO A 131 25.32 20.03 -8.87
C PRO A 131 26.04 19.15 -9.90
N GLY A 132 27.34 19.01 -9.68
CA GLY A 132 28.18 18.05 -10.37
C GLY A 132 27.52 16.68 -10.35
N SER A 133 27.45 16.11 -11.54
CA SER A 133 27.23 14.70 -11.79
C SER A 133 28.14 13.86 -10.90
N ALA A 134 27.58 13.26 -9.86
CA ALA A 134 28.21 12.16 -9.14
C ALA A 134 27.59 10.87 -9.68
N GLY A 135 28.22 10.31 -10.72
CA GLY A 135 27.99 8.94 -11.13
C GLY A 135 28.74 7.96 -10.22
N GLY A 136 28.16 6.78 -10.03
CA GLY A 136 28.91 5.55 -9.76
C GLY A 136 28.55 4.78 -8.48
N GLY A 137 27.80 3.68 -8.64
CA GLY A 137 28.01 2.45 -7.87
C GLY A 137 26.95 2.07 -6.84
N ASP A 138 25.94 1.28 -7.28
CA ASP A 138 25.45 0.05 -6.61
C ASP A 138 24.12 -0.40 -7.27
N PRO A 139 24.03 -1.57 -7.93
CA PRO A 139 22.77 -2.06 -8.52
C PRO A 139 21.72 -2.54 -7.49
N HIS A 140 21.92 -2.26 -6.20
CA HIS A 140 20.95 -2.47 -5.13
C HIS A 140 20.44 -1.17 -4.48
N ALA A 141 20.72 -0.01 -5.07
CA ALA A 141 20.22 1.26 -4.59
C ALA A 141 18.69 1.33 -4.76
N LYS A 142 17.98 1.09 -3.66
CA LYS A 142 16.54 1.34 -3.53
C LYS A 142 16.27 2.76 -4.02
N VAL A 143 15.65 2.91 -5.19
CA VAL A 143 15.29 4.22 -5.75
C VAL A 143 14.47 4.96 -4.70
N VAL A 144 15.08 5.97 -4.08
CA VAL A 144 14.40 6.81 -3.07
C VAL A 144 13.59 7.83 -3.85
N THR A 145 12.30 7.54 -4.01
CA THR A 145 11.34 8.53 -4.52
C THR A 145 11.06 9.56 -3.44
N GLY A 146 10.75 10.80 -3.81
CA GLY A 146 10.56 11.90 -2.86
C GLY A 146 10.02 13.17 -3.50
N TYR A 147 9.83 14.19 -2.67
CA TYR A 147 9.31 15.51 -3.07
C TYR A 147 10.41 16.57 -2.96
N TYR A 148 10.35 17.60 -3.79
CA TYR A 148 11.18 18.79 -3.61
C TYR A 148 10.36 19.91 -2.97
N TYR A 149 10.92 20.52 -1.95
CA TYR A 149 10.33 21.63 -1.22
C TYR A 149 11.27 22.84 -1.24
N LYS A 150 10.71 24.05 -1.30
CA LYS A 150 11.47 25.30 -1.14
C LYS A 150 11.14 25.88 0.22
N THR A 151 12.15 25.97 1.07
CA THR A 151 12.02 26.51 2.43
C THR A 151 11.57 27.97 2.40
N GLN A 152 10.61 28.32 3.25
CA GLN A 152 10.13 29.68 3.49
C GLN A 152 10.76 30.27 4.76
N ALA A 153 10.60 31.59 4.94
CA ALA A 153 11.09 32.26 6.14
C ALA A 153 10.34 31.77 7.38
N GLY A 154 11.09 31.31 8.39
CA GLY A 154 10.53 30.76 9.63
C GLY A 154 10.32 29.25 9.64
N ASP A 155 10.58 28.56 8.53
CA ASP A 155 10.47 27.11 8.48
C ASP A 155 11.53 26.40 9.32
N THR A 156 11.11 25.31 9.95
CA THR A 156 12.00 24.37 10.64
C THR A 156 11.87 22.99 10.03
N LEU A 157 12.95 22.18 10.07
CA LEU A 157 12.90 20.79 9.61
C LEU A 157 11.80 19.98 10.34
N SER A 158 11.56 20.27 11.62
CA SER A 158 10.50 19.68 12.43
C SER A 158 9.11 20.02 11.90
N ALA A 159 8.84 21.30 11.65
CA ALA A 159 7.55 21.75 11.12
C ALA A 159 7.29 21.21 9.71
N ILE A 160 8.30 21.23 8.84
CA ILE A 160 8.19 20.65 7.49
C ILE A 160 7.91 19.15 7.58
N ALA A 161 8.67 18.40 8.39
CA ALA A 161 8.44 16.97 8.54
C ALA A 161 7.03 16.65 9.10
N GLU A 162 6.52 17.49 9.99
CA GLU A 162 5.17 17.37 10.54
C GLU A 162 4.07 17.63 9.51
N ALA A 163 4.19 18.71 8.74
CA ALA A 163 3.26 19.01 7.65
C ALA A 163 3.17 17.84 6.67
N TYR A 164 4.31 17.27 6.27
CA TYR A 164 4.34 16.12 5.37
C TYR A 164 3.77 14.84 6.01
N ARG A 165 3.96 14.63 7.32
CA ARG A 165 3.31 13.53 8.05
C ARG A 165 1.79 13.66 8.04
N GLN A 166 1.26 14.87 8.20
CA GLN A 166 -0.18 15.14 8.12
C GLN A 166 -0.73 14.86 6.71
N SER A 167 0.06 15.11 5.66
CA SER A 167 -0.27 14.74 4.28
C SER A 167 -0.05 13.26 3.94
N GLY A 168 0.20 12.40 4.93
CA GLY A 168 0.37 10.95 4.74
C GLY A 168 1.78 10.50 4.34
N VAL A 169 2.77 11.39 4.33
CA VAL A 169 4.18 11.06 4.06
C VAL A 169 4.91 10.81 5.39
N SER A 170 5.20 9.54 5.68
CA SER A 170 5.97 9.16 6.86
C SER A 170 7.45 9.55 6.71
N VAL A 171 7.81 10.72 7.24
CA VAL A 171 9.18 11.24 7.22
C VAL A 171 9.52 11.90 8.56
N THR A 172 10.78 11.80 8.98
CA THR A 172 11.31 12.49 10.16
C THR A 172 12.26 13.62 9.78
N ALA A 173 12.40 14.62 10.66
CA ALA A 173 13.36 15.71 10.46
C ALA A 173 14.79 15.19 10.25
N GLU A 174 15.18 14.11 10.92
CA GLU A 174 16.49 13.48 10.74
C GLU A 174 16.66 12.80 9.38
N GLN A 175 15.59 12.19 8.84
CA GLN A 175 15.61 11.60 7.50
C GLN A 175 15.74 12.68 6.43
N ILE A 176 15.01 13.79 6.55
CA ILE A 176 15.14 14.93 5.65
C ILE A 176 16.55 15.50 5.74
N ARG A 177 17.07 15.70 6.95
CA ARG A 177 18.44 16.18 7.17
C ARG A 177 19.47 15.28 6.48
N ALA A 178 19.40 13.98 6.72
CA ALA A 178 20.32 13.00 6.13
C ALA A 178 20.23 12.95 4.61
N ALA A 179 19.02 13.02 4.05
CA ALA A 179 18.80 13.02 2.60
C ALA A 179 19.32 14.29 1.89
N ASN A 180 19.50 15.38 2.63
CA ASN A 180 20.00 16.66 2.11
C ASN A 180 21.44 16.98 2.54
N GLY A 181 22.12 16.07 3.25
CA GLY A 181 23.49 16.29 3.74
C GLY A 181 23.64 17.44 4.74
N LEU A 182 22.54 17.83 5.41
CA LEU A 182 22.55 18.96 6.35
C LEU A 182 23.17 18.57 7.69
N SER A 183 23.96 19.46 8.28
CA SER A 183 24.56 19.19 9.60
C SER A 183 23.55 19.41 10.74
N ARG A 184 23.79 18.83 11.93
CA ARG A 184 22.86 18.98 13.08
C ARG A 184 22.68 20.43 13.55
N ARG A 185 23.64 21.31 13.25
CA ARG A 185 23.66 22.73 13.67
C ARG A 185 23.24 23.68 12.55
N GLU A 186 22.96 23.16 11.36
CA GLU A 186 22.64 23.98 10.21
C GLU A 186 21.18 24.39 10.22
N THR A 187 20.97 25.71 10.23
CA THR A 187 19.63 26.31 10.13
C THR A 187 19.22 26.38 8.67
N LEU A 188 17.94 26.08 8.40
CA LEU A 188 17.40 26.22 7.06
C LEU A 188 17.41 27.68 6.62
N ARG A 189 17.83 27.92 5.37
CA ARG A 189 17.80 29.26 4.77
C ARG A 189 16.52 29.41 3.93
N PRO A 190 15.86 30.57 3.97
CA PRO A 190 14.76 30.85 3.05
C PRO A 190 15.21 30.71 1.60
N GLY A 191 14.40 30.05 0.77
CA GLY A 191 14.69 29.74 -0.64
C GLY A 191 15.51 28.47 -0.86
N GLN A 192 15.97 27.81 0.20
CA GLN A 192 16.72 26.56 0.09
C GLN A 192 15.86 25.43 -0.48
N LYS A 193 16.40 24.70 -1.46
CA LYS A 193 15.74 23.52 -2.03
C LYS A 193 16.06 22.30 -1.16
N LEU A 194 15.01 21.62 -0.71
CA LEU A 194 15.06 20.49 0.19
C LEU A 194 14.42 19.28 -0.47
N PHE A 195 15.10 18.14 -0.45
CA PHE A 195 14.59 16.84 -0.90
C PHE A 195 13.95 16.09 0.28
N ILE A 196 12.70 15.68 0.13
CA ILE A 196 11.92 15.02 1.17
C ILE A 196 11.69 13.58 0.72
N PRO A 197 12.40 12.60 1.31
CA PRO A 197 12.29 11.21 0.88
C PRO A 197 10.92 10.61 1.24
N LYS A 198 10.26 10.01 0.25
CA LYS A 198 9.04 9.21 0.41
C LYS A 198 9.45 7.75 0.61
N GLY A 199 9.75 7.40 1.86
CA GLY A 199 9.83 6.01 2.28
C GLY A 199 11.24 5.49 2.61
N ALA A 200 11.50 5.40 3.90
CA ALA A 200 11.98 4.16 4.48
C ALA A 200 11.44 4.09 5.90
N VAL A 201 10.24 3.55 6.05
CA VAL A 201 9.80 3.06 7.36
C VAL A 201 10.73 1.90 7.69
N LYS A 202 11.84 2.16 8.38
CA LYS A 202 12.42 1.11 9.24
C LYS A 202 11.36 0.89 10.31
N LYS A 203 10.42 -0.02 10.03
CA LYS A 203 9.58 -0.64 11.05
C LYS A 203 10.59 -1.11 12.10
N LYS A 204 10.68 -0.41 13.23
CA LYS A 204 11.45 -0.89 14.37
C LYS A 204 10.84 -2.26 14.64
N ARG A 205 11.53 -3.33 14.21
CA ARG A 205 11.19 -4.68 14.62
C ARG A 205 11.30 -4.59 16.12
N ARG A 206 10.14 -4.43 16.79
CA ARG A 206 10.05 -4.74 18.21
C ARG A 206 10.54 -6.18 18.26
N ALA A 207 11.74 -6.36 18.82
CA ALA A 207 12.24 -7.68 19.14
C ALA A 207 11.11 -8.35 19.92
N GLY A 208 10.58 -9.44 19.35
CA GLY A 208 9.60 -10.24 20.04
C GLY A 208 10.22 -10.69 21.35
N THR A 209 9.64 -10.27 22.46
CA THR A 209 9.74 -11.01 23.70
C THR A 209 9.31 -12.44 23.37
N ALA A 210 10.26 -13.37 23.42
CA ALA A 210 9.96 -14.79 23.36
C ALA A 210 8.99 -15.11 24.51
N PRO A 211 7.87 -15.82 24.28
CA PRO A 211 7.12 -16.41 25.38
C PRO A 211 8.00 -17.50 26.02
N ASN A 212 8.28 -17.34 27.32
CA ASN A 212 8.89 -18.39 28.13
C ASN A 212 8.14 -19.70 27.91
N SER A 213 8.85 -20.74 27.47
CA SER A 213 8.33 -22.10 27.48
C SER A 213 8.22 -22.58 28.93
N PRO A 214 7.14 -23.28 29.34
CA PRO A 214 7.07 -23.88 30.66
C PRO A 214 8.10 -25.01 30.80
N PRO A 215 8.67 -25.25 31.99
CA PRO A 215 9.51 -26.43 32.22
C PRO A 215 8.66 -27.70 32.11
N ALA A 216 9.14 -28.67 31.32
CA ALA A 216 8.57 -30.02 31.19
C ALA A 216 8.97 -30.90 32.40
N PRO A 217 8.30 -32.05 32.61
CA PRO A 217 7.78 -32.55 33.89
C PRO A 217 8.80 -32.89 34.97
#